data_AF-A0A972YBH2-F1
#
_entry.id   AF-A0A972YBH2-F1
#
_cell.length_a   1.000
_cell.length_b   1.000
_cell.length_c   1.000
_cell.angle_alpha   90.00
_cell.angle_beta   90.00
_cell.angle_gamma   90.00
#
_symmetry.space_group_name_H-M   'P 1'
#
loop_
_entity.id
_entity.type
_entity.pdbx_description
1 polymer ?
#
loop_
_entity_poly.entity_id
_entity_poly.type
_entity_poly.pdbx_seq_one_letter_code
_entity_poly.pdbx_strand_id
1 'polypeptide(L)'
;MTMNTNLMPRLSAGLVAIGLLANAGCAGTEALAAGPMGDAFAAAAGIPQMDAFLQYETQVPPGQALPIDGDYTISTLGKRIRIDRGRSYALDPWTHAMTLKIRPNMVVGKDFRQISATEYTSQDLPLLGTATMKVQPDGRIAVNVASVPPYSYFLIPVEGTTAPAPGQDQPPQVDEDCQNLDIDPASGELICLD
;
A
#
# COMPACT_ATOMS: atom_id res chain seq x y z
N MET A 1 29.23 80.28 -0.49
CA MET A 1 30.37 79.81 0.34
C MET A 1 29.89 78.61 1.13
N THR A 2 30.52 77.48 0.85
CA THR A 2 30.31 76.16 1.42
C THR A 2 30.99 76.09 2.78
N MET A 3 30.35 75.50 3.80
CA MET A 3 31.09 74.82 4.86
C MET A 3 30.28 73.63 5.37
N ASN A 4 30.91 72.48 5.22
CA ASN A 4 30.47 71.13 5.52
C ASN A 4 31.20 70.72 6.82
N THR A 5 30.54 70.12 7.81
CA THR A 5 31.24 69.38 8.87
C THR A 5 30.39 68.24 9.41
N ASN A 6 30.99 67.05 9.36
CA ASN A 6 30.49 65.72 9.70
C ASN A 6 30.30 65.50 11.22
N LEU A 7 29.45 64.54 11.60
CA LEU A 7 29.67 63.64 12.75
C LEU A 7 28.79 62.38 12.69
N MET A 8 29.44 61.27 12.31
CA MET A 8 29.32 59.82 12.60
C MET A 8 27.96 59.09 12.85
N PRO A 9 27.87 57.81 12.42
CA PRO A 9 26.70 56.95 12.57
C PRO A 9 26.74 56.09 13.86
N ARG A 10 25.57 55.71 14.38
CA ARG A 10 25.41 54.58 15.30
C ARG A 10 24.34 53.63 14.77
N LEU A 11 24.79 52.41 14.45
CA LEU A 11 23.98 51.22 14.21
C LEU A 11 23.20 50.87 15.49
N SER A 12 21.91 50.55 15.33
CA SER A 12 21.19 49.68 16.25
C SER A 12 20.13 48.93 15.45
N ALA A 13 20.40 47.66 15.22
CA ALA A 13 19.46 46.68 14.69
C ALA A 13 18.43 46.36 15.79
N GLY A 14 17.14 46.32 15.43
CA GLY A 14 16.07 45.89 16.31
C GLY A 14 15.04 45.11 15.50
N LEU A 15 14.97 43.82 15.79
CA LEU A 15 14.23 42.78 15.07
C LEU A 15 12.71 43.00 15.00
N VAL A 16 12.17 42.55 13.86
CA VAL A 16 10.76 42.32 13.54
C VAL A 16 10.25 41.08 14.30
N ALA A 17 9.08 41.17 14.91
CA ALA A 17 8.24 40.01 15.21
C ALA A 17 6.78 40.33 14.86
N ILE A 18 6.37 39.85 13.68
CA ILE A 18 4.98 39.82 13.23
C ILE A 18 4.30 38.66 13.96
N GLY A 19 3.35 38.99 14.84
CA GLY A 19 2.40 38.02 15.38
C GLY A 19 1.26 37.79 14.39
N LEU A 20 0.92 36.53 14.13
CA LEU A 20 -0.36 36.17 13.53
C LEU A 20 -0.75 34.72 13.86
N LEU A 21 -2.07 34.56 14.10
CA LEU A 21 -2.90 33.33 14.09
C LEU A 21 -2.86 32.50 15.40
N ALA A 22 -3.87 32.53 16.27
CA ALA A 22 -5.31 32.25 16.15
C ALA A 22 -5.68 30.75 16.07
N ASN A 23 -6.31 30.32 17.17
CA ASN A 23 -7.47 29.41 17.31
C ASN A 23 -7.38 27.89 17.09
N ALA A 24 -7.97 27.24 18.11
CA ALA A 24 -8.92 26.13 18.07
C ALA A 24 -8.40 24.69 18.11
N GLY A 25 -9.02 23.90 19.00
CA GLY A 25 -9.11 22.45 18.88
C GLY A 25 -8.71 21.69 20.14
N CYS A 26 -9.64 21.57 21.10
CA CYS A 26 -9.54 20.60 22.17
C CYS A 26 -9.83 19.18 21.65
N ALA A 27 -8.96 18.25 22.04
CA ALA A 27 -9.25 16.85 22.37
C ALA A 27 -10.04 16.02 21.33
N GLY A 28 -9.33 15.57 20.29
CA GLY A 28 -9.62 14.29 19.64
C GLY A 28 -8.64 13.25 20.17
N THR A 29 -9.14 12.12 20.68
CA THR A 29 -8.36 10.88 20.81
C THR A 29 -8.04 10.39 19.40
N GLU A 30 -6.97 10.91 18.82
CA GLU A 30 -6.50 10.49 17.51
C GLU A 30 -5.58 9.30 17.71
N ALA A 31 -5.96 8.19 17.07
CA ALA A 31 -5.15 7.00 16.96
C ALA A 31 -3.70 7.39 16.63
N LEU A 32 -2.74 6.72 17.26
CA LEU A 32 -1.33 6.73 16.87
C LEU A 32 -1.23 6.16 15.45
N ALA A 33 -1.63 6.95 14.46
CA ALA A 33 -1.39 6.66 13.06
C ALA A 33 0.13 6.76 12.88
N ALA A 34 0.75 5.65 12.48
CA ALA A 34 2.13 5.56 12.06
C ALA A 34 2.35 6.36 10.77
N GLY A 35 2.28 7.68 10.89
CA GLY A 35 2.62 8.67 9.88
C GLY A 35 4.01 9.27 10.13
N PRO A 36 4.40 10.31 9.37
CA PRO A 36 5.73 10.92 9.44
C PRO A 36 6.11 11.44 10.83
N MET A 37 5.14 11.71 11.70
CA MET A 37 5.39 12.02 13.11
C MET A 37 5.98 10.83 13.89
N GLY A 38 5.52 9.60 13.63
CA GLY A 38 6.07 8.39 14.27
C GLY A 38 7.54 8.15 13.93
N ASP A 39 7.92 8.40 12.66
CA ASP A 39 9.31 8.32 12.23
C ASP A 39 10.18 9.42 12.87
N ALA A 40 9.65 10.63 13.03
CA ALA A 40 10.34 11.72 13.71
C ALA A 40 10.58 11.43 15.20
N PHE A 41 9.62 10.81 15.90
CA PHE A 41 9.79 10.39 17.30
C PHE A 41 10.82 9.27 17.46
N ALA A 42 10.82 8.26 16.58
CA ALA A 42 11.82 7.18 16.62
C ALA A 42 13.25 7.71 16.37
N ALA A 43 13.41 8.63 15.41
CA ALA A 43 14.68 9.29 15.13
C ALA A 43 15.16 10.17 16.31
N ALA A 44 14.25 10.92 16.95
CA ALA A 44 14.56 11.76 18.10
C ALA A 44 14.93 10.94 19.35
N ALA A 45 14.37 9.74 19.51
CA ALA A 45 14.67 8.83 20.62
C ALA A 45 15.97 8.02 20.42
N GLY A 46 16.68 8.19 19.29
CA GLY A 46 17.92 7.47 18.99
C GLY A 46 17.74 5.97 18.78
N ILE A 47 16.52 5.50 18.50
CA ILE A 47 16.26 4.10 18.19
C ILE A 47 16.72 3.88 16.73
N PRO A 48 17.74 3.03 16.48
CA PRO A 48 18.19 2.76 15.12
C PRO A 48 17.05 2.09 14.34
N GLN A 49 16.51 2.81 13.36
CA GLN A 49 15.57 2.22 12.41
C GLN A 49 16.38 1.38 11.41
N MET A 50 16.01 0.12 11.27
CA MET A 50 16.69 -0.83 10.39
C MET A 50 15.79 -1.15 9.21
N ASP A 51 16.38 -1.42 8.05
CA ASP A 51 15.61 -2.00 6.95
C ASP A 51 15.03 -3.34 7.39
N ALA A 52 13.77 -3.58 7.03
CA ALA A 52 13.20 -4.91 7.21
C ALA A 52 14.07 -5.91 6.45
N PHE A 53 14.30 -7.09 7.02
CA PHE A 53 15.09 -8.18 6.42
C PHE A 53 14.34 -8.86 5.27
N LEU A 54 13.73 -8.06 4.40
CA LEU A 54 12.91 -8.47 3.27
C LEU A 54 13.71 -8.32 1.98
N GLN A 55 13.57 -9.30 1.10
CA GLN A 55 14.15 -9.25 -0.23
C GLN A 55 13.34 -8.32 -1.13
N TYR A 56 13.97 -7.75 -2.14
CA TYR A 56 13.27 -7.02 -3.19
C TYR A 56 12.63 -7.97 -4.20
N GLU A 57 11.59 -7.51 -4.91
CA GLU A 57 10.89 -8.32 -5.93
C GLU A 57 11.80 -8.80 -7.08
N THR A 58 12.90 -8.10 -7.33
CA THR A 58 13.94 -8.51 -8.31
C THR A 58 14.77 -9.71 -7.85
N GLN A 59 14.75 -10.02 -6.55
CA GLN A 59 15.53 -11.09 -5.93
C GLN A 59 14.70 -12.35 -5.66
N VAL A 60 13.37 -12.22 -5.61
CA VAL A 60 12.42 -13.33 -5.44
C VAL A 60 11.83 -13.65 -6.80
N PRO A 61 12.12 -14.81 -7.42
CA PRO A 61 11.54 -15.16 -8.71
C PRO A 61 10.00 -15.17 -8.69
N PRO A 62 9.35 -14.76 -9.80
CA PRO A 62 7.91 -14.87 -9.91
C PRO A 62 7.50 -16.35 -10.00
N GLY A 63 6.39 -16.68 -9.37
CA GLY A 63 5.69 -17.95 -9.49
C GLY A 63 4.61 -17.92 -10.58
N GLN A 64 3.53 -18.66 -10.34
CA GLN A 64 2.37 -18.74 -11.23
C GLN A 64 1.45 -17.54 -11.06
N ALA A 65 0.91 -17.02 -12.16
CA ALA A 65 -0.14 -15.98 -12.13
C ALA A 65 -1.39 -16.49 -11.42
N LEU A 66 -1.97 -15.65 -10.57
CA LEU A 66 -3.16 -15.99 -9.80
C LEU A 66 -4.31 -15.05 -10.15
N PRO A 67 -5.56 -15.50 -10.04
CA PRO A 67 -6.73 -14.63 -10.24
C PRO A 67 -6.77 -13.40 -9.31
N ILE A 68 -6.09 -13.47 -8.16
CA ILE A 68 -5.99 -12.36 -7.19
C ILE A 68 -4.82 -11.40 -7.47
N ASP A 69 -4.09 -11.58 -8.58
CA ASP A 69 -3.02 -10.65 -8.94
C ASP A 69 -3.59 -9.24 -9.19
N GLY A 70 -2.86 -8.21 -8.75
CA GLY A 70 -3.25 -6.81 -8.87
C GLY A 70 -2.85 -5.95 -7.68
N ASP A 71 -3.34 -4.71 -7.66
CA ASP A 71 -3.01 -3.70 -6.65
C ASP A 71 -4.09 -3.61 -5.58
N TYR A 72 -3.66 -3.60 -4.32
CA TYR A 72 -4.55 -3.59 -3.18
C TYR A 72 -4.09 -2.62 -2.10
N THR A 73 -5.05 -2.00 -1.43
CA THR A 73 -4.84 -1.23 -0.21
C THR A 73 -5.07 -2.10 1.02
N ILE A 74 -4.10 -2.14 1.93
CA ILE A 74 -4.23 -2.77 3.24
C ILE A 74 -5.10 -1.87 4.12
N SER A 75 -6.31 -2.32 4.45
CA SER A 75 -7.31 -1.52 5.19
C SER A 75 -6.84 -0.96 6.53
N THR A 76 -5.97 -1.66 7.26
CA THR A 76 -5.47 -1.23 8.57
C THR A 76 -4.35 -0.19 8.50
N LEU A 77 -3.64 -0.12 7.38
CA LEU A 77 -2.46 0.76 7.20
C LEU A 77 -2.70 1.88 6.18
N GLY A 78 -3.70 1.72 5.30
CA GLY A 78 -3.90 2.60 4.14
C GLY A 78 -2.74 2.58 3.16
N LYS A 79 -1.95 1.48 3.13
CA LYS A 79 -0.77 1.32 2.27
C LYS A 79 -1.07 0.36 1.15
N ARG A 80 -0.52 0.64 -0.04
CA ARG A 80 -0.70 -0.20 -1.22
C ARG A 80 0.38 -1.25 -1.33
N ILE A 81 -0.05 -2.43 -1.76
CA ILE A 81 0.78 -3.55 -2.18
C ILE A 81 0.33 -4.02 -3.56
N ARG A 82 1.23 -4.69 -4.27
CA ARG A 82 0.89 -5.45 -5.48
C ARG A 82 1.03 -6.93 -5.19
N ILE A 83 0.03 -7.72 -5.55
CA ILE A 83 0.13 -9.17 -5.68
C ILE A 83 0.45 -9.46 -7.14
N ASP A 84 1.53 -10.19 -7.41
CA ASP A 84 1.98 -10.51 -8.75
C ASP A 84 2.60 -11.90 -8.74
N ARG A 85 1.97 -12.86 -9.43
CA ARG A 85 2.55 -14.16 -9.74
C ARG A 85 3.16 -14.85 -8.51
N GLY A 86 2.37 -15.10 -7.49
CA GLY A 86 2.81 -15.93 -6.36
C GLY A 86 3.54 -15.18 -5.23
N ARG A 87 3.67 -13.86 -5.32
CA ARG A 87 4.33 -12.98 -4.33
C ARG A 87 3.59 -11.66 -4.23
N SER A 88 3.82 -10.94 -3.14
CA SER A 88 3.36 -9.57 -2.99
C SER A 88 4.46 -8.65 -2.50
N TYR A 89 4.47 -7.41 -3.00
CA TYR A 89 5.46 -6.40 -2.63
C TYR A 89 4.82 -5.04 -2.35
N ALA A 90 5.52 -4.26 -1.55
CA ALA A 90 5.10 -2.92 -1.16
C ALA A 90 5.14 -1.95 -2.35
N LEU A 91 4.07 -1.18 -2.56
CA LEU A 91 4.08 -0.02 -3.46
C LEU A 91 4.35 1.27 -2.67
N ASP A 92 3.70 1.40 -1.51
CA ASP A 92 3.93 2.52 -0.59
C ASP A 92 4.86 2.08 0.55
N PRO A 93 5.75 2.96 1.06
CA PRO A 93 6.60 2.63 2.21
C PRO A 93 5.83 2.70 3.53
N TRP A 94 6.29 1.93 4.53
CA TRP A 94 5.86 2.07 5.93
C TRP A 94 6.87 1.53 6.94
N THR A 95 6.67 1.91 8.20
CA THR A 95 7.41 1.39 9.35
C THR A 95 6.57 0.32 10.06
N HIS A 96 7.05 -0.92 10.09
CA HIS A 96 6.45 -2.03 10.82
C HIS A 96 7.07 -2.16 12.22
N ALA A 97 6.26 -2.45 13.24
CA ALA A 97 6.70 -2.65 14.63
C ALA A 97 7.65 -1.55 15.16
N MET A 98 7.38 -0.28 14.80
CA MET A 98 8.14 0.93 15.17
C MET A 98 9.57 1.05 14.61
N THR A 99 10.22 -0.03 14.17
CA THR A 99 11.65 -0.02 13.81
C THR A 99 11.96 -0.55 12.41
N LEU A 100 11.13 -1.42 11.85
CA LEU A 100 11.41 -2.12 10.60
C LEU A 100 10.86 -1.34 9.41
N LYS A 101 11.76 -0.80 8.57
CA LYS A 101 11.37 -0.07 7.37
C LYS A 101 11.06 -1.02 6.23
N ILE A 102 9.82 -1.01 5.79
CA ILE A 102 9.39 -1.65 4.55
C ILE A 102 9.39 -0.59 3.45
N ARG A 103 10.30 -0.78 2.49
CA ARG A 103 10.50 0.13 1.36
C ARG A 103 9.70 -0.34 0.14
N PRO A 104 9.45 0.54 -0.84
CA PRO A 104 8.83 0.12 -2.09
C PRO A 104 9.62 -1.02 -2.73
N ASN A 105 8.89 -1.94 -3.36
CA ASN A 105 9.39 -3.15 -4.04
C ASN A 105 9.98 -4.21 -3.11
N MET A 106 9.94 -4.04 -1.79
CA MET A 106 10.24 -5.13 -0.85
C MET A 106 9.09 -6.13 -0.83
N VAL A 107 9.42 -7.42 -0.89
CA VAL A 107 8.47 -8.53 -0.84
C VAL A 107 7.94 -8.66 0.59
N VAL A 108 6.63 -8.57 0.74
CA VAL A 108 5.91 -8.66 2.02
C VAL A 108 5.10 -9.94 2.15
N GLY A 109 4.82 -10.60 1.03
CA GLY A 109 4.23 -11.93 1.03
C GLY A 109 4.81 -12.81 -0.07
N LYS A 110 4.83 -14.12 0.17
CA LYS A 110 5.33 -15.10 -0.81
C LYS A 110 4.56 -16.42 -0.75
N ASP A 111 4.86 -17.30 -1.69
CA ASP A 111 4.31 -18.65 -1.75
C ASP A 111 2.78 -18.66 -1.80
N PHE A 112 2.20 -17.72 -2.56
CA PHE A 112 0.74 -17.69 -2.73
C PHE A 112 0.26 -18.95 -3.45
N ARG A 113 -0.78 -19.57 -2.90
CA ARG A 113 -1.40 -20.78 -3.45
C ARG A 113 -2.91 -20.66 -3.39
N GLN A 114 -3.57 -21.03 -4.48
CA GLN A 114 -5.02 -21.14 -4.52
C GLN A 114 -5.45 -22.47 -3.87
N ILE A 115 -6.39 -22.39 -2.92
CA ILE A 115 -7.00 -23.54 -2.24
C ILE A 115 -8.36 -23.87 -2.90
N SER A 116 -9.11 -22.83 -3.27
CA SER A 116 -10.38 -22.92 -4.00
C SER A 116 -10.58 -21.68 -4.87
N ALA A 117 -11.68 -21.59 -5.62
CA ALA A 117 -12.01 -20.42 -6.45
C ALA A 117 -11.89 -19.08 -5.69
N THR A 118 -12.21 -19.08 -4.40
CA THR A 118 -12.24 -17.88 -3.55
C THR A 118 -11.28 -17.89 -2.38
N GLU A 119 -10.54 -18.98 -2.15
CA GLU A 119 -9.67 -19.10 -0.98
C GLU A 119 -8.22 -19.35 -1.37
N TYR A 120 -7.31 -18.65 -0.70
CA TYR A 120 -5.89 -18.64 -0.98
C TYR A 120 -5.10 -18.69 0.33
N THR A 121 -3.84 -19.11 0.24
CA THR A 121 -2.88 -19.00 1.35
C THR A 121 -1.56 -18.43 0.86
N SER A 122 -0.82 -17.78 1.76
CA SER A 122 0.55 -17.29 1.52
C SER A 122 1.33 -17.23 2.84
N GLN A 123 2.60 -16.86 2.76
CA GLN A 123 3.40 -16.47 3.91
C GLN A 123 3.44 -14.95 4.01
N ASP A 124 3.06 -14.39 5.16
CA ASP A 124 3.23 -12.97 5.50
C ASP A 124 4.60 -12.79 6.17
N LEU A 125 5.50 -12.09 5.49
CA LEU A 125 6.89 -11.95 5.93
C LEU A 125 7.05 -10.92 7.07
N PRO A 126 6.38 -9.75 7.05
CA PRO A 126 6.42 -8.83 8.18
C PRO A 126 5.89 -9.43 9.49
N LEU A 127 4.78 -10.17 9.42
CA LEU A 127 4.14 -10.77 10.59
C LEU A 127 4.67 -12.18 10.92
N LEU A 128 5.55 -12.73 10.09
CA LEU A 128 6.17 -14.05 10.26
C LEU A 128 5.13 -15.16 10.48
N GLY A 129 4.07 -15.17 9.68
CA GLY A 129 2.95 -16.10 9.86
C GLY A 129 2.30 -16.50 8.54
N THR A 130 1.56 -17.60 8.56
CA THR A 130 0.76 -18.04 7.42
C THR A 130 -0.47 -17.15 7.28
N ALA A 131 -0.69 -16.58 6.10
CA ALA A 131 -1.91 -15.88 5.76
C ALA A 131 -2.91 -16.83 5.09
N THR A 132 -4.16 -16.74 5.53
CA THR A 132 -5.33 -17.28 4.83
C THR A 132 -6.15 -16.13 4.28
N MET A 133 -6.59 -16.26 3.04
CA MET A 133 -7.24 -15.21 2.29
C MET A 133 -8.55 -15.74 1.72
N LYS A 134 -9.61 -14.96 1.85
CA LYS A 134 -10.93 -15.28 1.30
C LYS A 134 -11.47 -14.09 0.52
N VAL A 135 -11.76 -14.31 -0.75
CA VAL A 135 -12.40 -13.30 -1.60
C VAL A 135 -13.86 -13.18 -1.21
N GLN A 136 -14.28 -11.95 -0.97
CA GLN A 136 -15.62 -11.58 -0.54
C GLN A 136 -16.47 -11.21 -1.77
N PRO A 137 -17.81 -11.23 -1.68
CA PRO A 137 -18.70 -10.88 -2.79
C PRO A 137 -18.52 -9.45 -3.34
N ASP A 138 -17.96 -8.53 -2.54
CA ASP A 138 -17.67 -7.15 -2.92
C ASP A 138 -16.27 -6.99 -3.55
N GLY A 139 -15.57 -8.09 -3.85
CA GLY A 139 -14.24 -8.09 -4.45
C GLY A 139 -13.10 -7.82 -3.46
N ARG A 140 -13.40 -7.56 -2.18
CA ARG A 140 -12.37 -7.43 -1.14
C ARG A 140 -11.83 -8.79 -0.78
N ILE A 141 -10.60 -8.85 -0.28
CA ILE A 141 -10.01 -10.08 0.23
C ILE A 141 -9.89 -9.95 1.76
N ALA A 142 -10.61 -10.79 2.49
CA ALA A 142 -10.43 -10.94 3.93
C ALA A 142 -9.16 -11.74 4.18
N VAL A 143 -8.23 -11.19 4.97
CA VAL A 143 -6.94 -11.81 5.30
C VAL A 143 -6.88 -12.09 6.79
N ASN A 144 -6.47 -13.30 7.14
CA ASN A 144 -6.14 -13.70 8.50
C ASN A 144 -4.71 -14.23 8.55
N VAL A 145 -3.87 -13.65 9.41
CA VAL A 145 -2.48 -14.06 9.57
C VAL A 145 -2.32 -14.76 10.91
N ALA A 146 -1.91 -16.03 10.84
CA ALA A 146 -1.60 -16.87 11.99
C ALA A 146 -0.22 -16.51 12.55
N SER A 147 -0.12 -15.33 13.16
CA SER A 147 1.07 -14.80 13.86
C SER A 147 0.81 -14.71 15.37
N VAL A 148 1.80 -14.25 16.13
CA VAL A 148 1.66 -13.99 17.59
C VAL A 148 1.91 -12.50 17.85
N PRO A 149 0.88 -11.69 18.17
CA PRO A 149 -0.56 -12.02 18.16
C PRO A 149 -1.10 -12.23 16.74
N PRO A 150 -2.29 -12.85 16.57
CA PRO A 150 -2.93 -12.97 15.27
C PRO A 150 -3.42 -11.62 14.77
N TYR A 151 -3.41 -11.43 13.44
CA TYR A 151 -3.90 -10.21 12.79
C TYR A 151 -4.94 -10.54 11.72
N SER A 152 -5.96 -9.69 11.61
CA SER A 152 -6.95 -9.75 10.54
C SER A 152 -7.12 -8.39 9.89
N TYR A 153 -7.23 -8.36 8.57
CA TYR A 153 -7.45 -7.14 7.80
C TYR A 153 -8.11 -7.47 6.46
N PHE A 154 -8.50 -6.45 5.72
CA PHE A 154 -8.92 -6.58 4.33
C PHE A 154 -7.89 -5.98 3.38
N LEU A 155 -7.74 -6.63 2.23
CA LEU A 155 -7.20 -6.03 1.02
C LEU A 155 -8.35 -5.46 0.21
N ILE A 156 -8.26 -4.18 -0.11
CA ILE A 156 -9.26 -3.44 -0.89
C ILE A 156 -8.67 -3.22 -2.28
N PRO A 157 -9.30 -3.71 -3.35
CA PRO A 157 -8.80 -3.52 -4.71
C PRO A 157 -8.62 -2.03 -5.04
N VAL A 158 -7.49 -1.69 -5.65
CA VAL A 158 -7.30 -0.38 -6.28
C VAL A 158 -7.99 -0.41 -7.64
N GLU A 159 -8.44 0.74 -8.13
CA GLU A 159 -9.11 0.87 -9.43
C GLU A 159 -8.37 0.13 -10.54
N GLY A 160 -9.09 -0.70 -11.32
CA GLY A 160 -8.52 -1.59 -12.34
C GLY A 160 -8.06 -2.96 -11.83
N THR A 161 -8.08 -3.22 -10.52
CA THR A 161 -7.85 -4.55 -9.94
C THR A 161 -9.17 -5.20 -9.55
N THR A 162 -9.37 -6.46 -9.94
CA THR A 162 -10.55 -7.25 -9.56
C THR A 162 -10.12 -8.62 -9.06
N ALA A 163 -10.42 -8.93 -7.80
CA ALA A 163 -10.36 -10.29 -7.31
C ALA A 163 -11.59 -11.07 -7.82
N PRO A 164 -11.47 -12.37 -8.13
CA PRO A 164 -12.59 -13.15 -8.66
C PRO A 164 -13.72 -13.23 -7.66
N ALA A 165 -14.91 -12.75 -8.02
CA ALA A 165 -16.06 -12.85 -7.14
C ALA A 165 -16.44 -14.33 -6.91
N PRO A 166 -16.95 -14.69 -5.72
CA PRO A 166 -17.46 -16.04 -5.46
C PRO A 166 -18.50 -16.47 -6.50
N GLY A 167 -18.23 -17.57 -7.19
CA GLY A 167 -19.12 -18.12 -8.23
C GLY A 167 -18.80 -17.69 -9.67
N GLN A 168 -17.69 -17.00 -9.92
CA GLN A 168 -17.21 -16.67 -11.28
C GLN A 168 -16.42 -17.82 -11.94
N ASP A 169 -16.62 -19.07 -11.52
CA ASP A 169 -16.18 -20.26 -12.28
C ASP A 169 -17.08 -20.52 -13.51
N GLN A 170 -17.71 -19.47 -14.05
CA GLN A 170 -18.30 -19.58 -15.37
C GLN A 170 -17.11 -19.45 -16.34
N PRO A 171 -16.67 -20.51 -17.04
CA PRO A 171 -15.84 -20.31 -18.22
C PRO A 171 -16.51 -19.25 -19.09
N PRO A 172 -15.76 -18.42 -19.84
CA PRO A 172 -16.35 -17.47 -20.78
C PRO A 172 -17.45 -18.22 -21.52
N GLN A 173 -18.68 -17.74 -21.41
CA GLN A 173 -19.81 -18.29 -22.15
C GLN A 173 -19.43 -18.05 -23.61
N VAL A 174 -18.75 -19.02 -24.22
CA VAL A 174 -18.70 -19.11 -25.65
C VAL A 174 -20.14 -19.42 -25.99
N ASP A 175 -20.88 -18.40 -26.43
CA ASP A 175 -22.21 -18.58 -26.96
C ASP A 175 -22.11 -19.71 -27.98
N GLU A 176 -22.68 -20.88 -27.67
CA GLU A 176 -22.53 -22.09 -28.52
C GLU A 176 -23.15 -21.88 -29.92
N ASP A 177 -23.91 -20.79 -30.08
CA ASP A 177 -24.51 -20.34 -31.33
C ASP A 177 -23.63 -19.34 -32.12
N CYS A 178 -22.55 -18.83 -31.54
CA CYS A 178 -21.67 -17.83 -32.15
C CYS A 178 -20.80 -18.44 -33.26
N GLN A 179 -21.28 -18.35 -34.49
CA GLN A 179 -20.59 -18.91 -35.67
C GLN A 179 -19.45 -18.03 -36.17
N ASN A 180 -19.46 -16.73 -35.85
CA ASN A 180 -18.46 -15.77 -36.31
C ASN A 180 -17.90 -14.95 -35.15
N LEU A 181 -16.69 -15.30 -34.73
CA LEU A 181 -15.91 -14.52 -33.76
C LEU A 181 -15.05 -13.49 -34.49
N ASP A 182 -15.02 -12.27 -33.97
CA ASP A 182 -14.06 -11.24 -34.36
C ASP A 182 -13.49 -10.56 -33.12
N ILE A 183 -12.42 -9.79 -33.29
CA ILE A 183 -11.80 -9.03 -32.21
C ILE A 183 -12.26 -7.58 -32.35
N ASP A 184 -12.95 -7.06 -31.33
CA ASP A 184 -13.34 -5.65 -31.30
C ASP A 184 -12.08 -4.76 -31.37
N PRO A 185 -11.93 -3.93 -32.42
CA PRO A 185 -10.75 -3.09 -32.58
C PRO A 185 -10.61 -2.00 -31.51
N ALA A 186 -11.66 -1.73 -30.73
CA ALA A 186 -11.64 -0.74 -29.64
C ALA A 186 -11.22 -1.34 -28.29
N SER A 187 -11.63 -2.56 -27.99
CA SER A 187 -11.42 -3.20 -26.67
C SER A 187 -10.44 -4.37 -26.69
N GLY A 188 -10.17 -4.96 -27.86
CA GLY A 188 -9.40 -6.20 -27.98
C GLY A 188 -10.13 -7.44 -27.44
N GLU A 189 -11.42 -7.30 -27.13
CA GLU A 189 -12.28 -8.39 -26.66
C GLU A 189 -12.79 -9.22 -27.85
N LEU A 190 -12.97 -10.53 -27.65
CA LEU A 190 -13.64 -11.40 -28.61
C LEU A 190 -15.13 -11.06 -28.61
N ILE A 191 -15.64 -10.62 -29.76
CA ILE A 191 -17.05 -10.31 -29.97
C ILE A 191 -17.68 -11.31 -30.95
N CYS A 192 -18.95 -11.60 -30.75
CA CYS A 192 -19.78 -12.35 -31.69
C CYS A 192 -20.36 -11.41 -32.74
N LEU A 193 -20.26 -11.80 -34.02
CA LEU A 193 -20.68 -11.00 -35.19
C LEU A 193 -22.04 -11.38 -35.77
N ASP A 194 -22.75 -12.31 -35.15
CA ASP A 194 -24.05 -12.84 -35.58
C ASP A 194 -25.27 -12.15 -34.94
#